data_AF-A0A2H6K1F4-F1
#
_entry.id   AF-A0A2H6K1F4-F1
#
_cell.length_a   1.000
_cell.length_b   1.000
_cell.length_c   1.000
_cell.angle_alpha   90.00
_cell.angle_beta   90.00
_cell.angle_gamma   90.00
#
_symmetry.space_group_name_H-M   'P 1'
#
loop_
_entity.id
_entity.type
_entity.pdbx_description
1 polymer ?
#
loop_
_entity_poly.entity_id
_entity_poly.type
_entity_poly.pdbx_seq_one_letter_code
_entity_poly.pdbx_strand_id
1 'polypeptide(L)' 'MVQTYKHGWPVNRVASGKHISPESPIKGLYYVGDAIKPEGWMETEGVAKGVEMMLNRLRG' A
#
# COMPACT_ATOMS: atom_id res chain seq x y z
N MET A 1 -16.11 -23.10 -11.34
CA MET A 1 -16.18 -21.63 -11.34
C MET A 1 -14.76 -21.09 -11.30
N VAL A 2 -14.42 -20.09 -12.13
CA VAL A 2 -13.06 -19.49 -12.18
C VAL A 2 -13.18 -18.01 -11.90
N GLN A 3 -12.31 -17.49 -11.02
CA GLN A 3 -12.20 -16.06 -10.72
C GLN A 3 -10.85 -15.55 -11.27
N THR A 4 -10.82 -14.32 -11.78
CA THR A 4 -9.63 -13.73 -12.40
C THR A 4 -9.49 -12.27 -11.98
N TYR A 5 -8.28 -11.90 -11.57
CA TYR A 5 -7.95 -10.56 -11.07
C TYR A 5 -6.80 -10.00 -11.92
N LYS A 6 -7.06 -8.91 -12.64
CA LYS A 6 -6.09 -8.24 -13.52
C LYS A 6 -6.49 -6.80 -13.81
N HIS A 7 -5.54 -6.00 -14.28
CA HIS A 7 -5.74 -4.61 -14.73
C HIS A 7 -6.43 -3.73 -13.68
N GLY A 8 -7.64 -3.25 -13.93
CA GLY A 8 -8.41 -2.37 -13.03
C GLY A 8 -8.84 -3.03 -11.72
N TRP A 9 -8.75 -4.36 -11.63
CA TRP A 9 -8.97 -5.11 -10.39
C TRP A 9 -7.91 -6.20 -10.23
N PRO A 10 -6.65 -5.82 -9.96
CA PRO A 10 -5.54 -6.75 -9.83
C PRO A 10 -5.55 -7.40 -8.43
N VAL A 11 -4.71 -8.43 -8.25
CA VAL A 11 -4.47 -9.01 -6.91
C VAL A 11 -3.85 -7.97 -5.98
N ASN A 12 -2.82 -7.29 -6.48
CA ASN A 12 -2.25 -6.09 -5.88
C ASN A 12 -2.05 -5.03 -6.96
N ARG A 13 -2.29 -3.76 -6.64
CA ARG A 13 -1.95 -2.63 -7.52
C ARG A 13 -0.45 -2.54 -7.82
N VAL A 14 0.40 -2.99 -6.89
CA VAL A 14 1.86 -3.04 -7.04
C VAL A 14 2.39 -4.38 -6.55
N ALA A 15 3.29 -4.98 -7.32
CA ALA A 15 3.93 -6.25 -6.97
C ALA A 15 4.70 -6.14 -5.65
N SER A 16 4.61 -7.18 -4.81
CA SER A 16 5.34 -7.28 -3.55
C SER A 16 6.85 -7.15 -3.76
N GLY A 17 7.53 -6.54 -2.79
CA GLY A 17 8.97 -6.22 -2.87
C GLY A 17 9.31 -4.89 -3.54
N LYS A 18 8.33 -4.17 -4.11
CA LYS A 18 8.52 -2.78 -4.55
C LYS A 18 8.20 -1.80 -3.43
N HIS A 19 9.09 -0.85 -3.20
CA HIS A 19 8.87 0.21 -2.22
C HIS A 19 8.31 1.47 -2.88
N ILE A 20 7.15 1.93 -2.40
CA ILE A 20 6.55 3.21 -2.80
C ILE A 20 6.35 4.04 -1.53
N SER A 21 6.77 5.31 -1.59
CA SER A 21 6.58 6.23 -0.46
C SER A 21 5.08 6.43 -0.19
N PRO A 22 4.66 6.46 1.10
CA PRO A 22 3.30 6.85 1.47
C PRO A 22 3.04 8.35 1.29
N GLU A 23 4.07 9.16 1.06
CA GLU A 23 3.92 10.61 0.88
C GLU A 23 3.54 10.94 -0.56
N SER A 24 2.46 11.72 -0.70
CA SER A 24 2.16 12.36 -1.98
C SER A 24 2.89 13.70 -2.09
N PRO A 25 3.04 14.25 -3.30
CA PRO A 25 3.51 15.63 -3.49
C PRO A 25 2.59 16.70 -2.91
N ILE A 26 1.34 16.35 -2.57
CA ILE A 26 0.34 17.27 -2.01
C ILE A 26 0.39 17.18 -0.49
N LYS A 27 0.67 18.30 0.17
CA LYS A 27 0.72 18.36 1.63
C LYS A 27 -0.60 17.91 2.25
N GLY A 28 -0.53 16.97 3.19
CA GLY A 28 -1.70 16.42 3.88
C GLY A 28 -2.43 15.31 3.11
N LEU A 29 -1.99 14.96 1.90
CA LEU A 29 -2.48 13.81 1.15
C LEU A 29 -1.46 12.67 1.21
N TYR A 30 -1.92 11.48 1.57
CA TYR A 30 -1.10 10.29 1.75
C TYR A 30 -1.65 9.11 0.97
N TYR A 31 -0.75 8.24 0.52
CA TYR A 31 -1.10 6.98 -0.13
C TYR A 31 -1.14 5.85 0.91
N VAL A 32 -2.16 5.00 0.79
CA VAL A 32 -2.34 3.77 1.58
C VAL A 32 -2.90 2.66 0.68
N GLY A 33 -2.97 1.43 1.19
CA GLY A 33 -3.50 0.29 0.46
C GLY A 33 -2.41 -0.65 -0.06
N ASP A 34 -2.80 -1.57 -0.93
CA ASP A 34 -1.97 -2.65 -1.47
C ASP A 34 -0.80 -2.20 -2.35
N ALA A 35 -0.81 -0.95 -2.80
CA ALA A 35 0.31 -0.31 -3.48
C ALA A 35 1.41 0.18 -2.53
N ILE A 36 1.09 0.40 -1.25
CA ILE A 36 1.96 1.07 -0.27
C ILE A 36 2.32 0.09 0.85
N LYS A 37 2.76 -1.11 0.46
CA LYS A 37 3.19 -2.16 1.40
C LYS A 37 4.70 -2.05 1.62
N PRO A 38 5.19 -1.94 2.87
CA PRO A 38 6.63 -1.99 3.15
C PRO A 38 7.17 -3.40 2.95
N GLU A 39 8.48 -3.50 2.72
CA GLU A 39 9.19 -4.77 2.58
C GLU A 39 9.07 -5.62 3.86
N GLY A 40 8.95 -6.93 3.70
CA GLY A 40 8.83 -7.89 4.80
C GLY A 40 7.40 -8.10 5.33
N TRP A 41 6.40 -7.43 4.75
CA TRP A 41 4.99 -7.58 5.14
C TRP A 41 4.14 -8.11 3.99
N MET A 42 3.35 -9.15 4.26
CA MET A 42 2.64 -9.88 3.22
C MET A 42 1.22 -9.34 3.02
N GLU A 43 0.85 -9.07 1.77
CA GLU A 43 -0.53 -8.76 1.37
C GLU A 43 -1.27 -7.80 2.33
N THR A 44 -2.32 -8.26 3.00
CA THR A 44 -3.12 -7.44 3.92
C THR A 44 -2.35 -6.94 5.15
N GLU A 45 -1.32 -7.67 5.61
CA GLU A 45 -0.44 -7.21 6.68
C GLU A 45 0.41 -6.03 6.22
N GLY A 46 0.87 -6.08 4.97
CA GLY A 46 1.57 -4.95 4.35
C GLY A 46 0.68 -3.73 4.19
N VAL A 47 -0.61 -3.93 3.87
CA VAL A 47 -1.59 -2.83 3.85
C VAL A 47 -1.72 -2.20 5.22
N ALA A 48 -1.90 -3.01 6.27
CA ALA A 48 -2.00 -2.53 7.64
C ALA A 48 -0.74 -1.78 8.08
N LYS A 49 0.44 -2.33 7.76
CA LYS A 49 1.72 -1.68 8.07
C LYS A 49 1.91 -0.36 7.34
N GLY A 50 1.48 -0.28 6.07
CA GLY A 50 1.48 0.97 5.30
C GLY A 50 0.60 2.04 5.93
N VAL A 51 -0.58 1.67 6.44
CA VAL A 51 -1.46 2.59 7.19
C VAL A 51 -0.80 3.05 8.49
N GLU A 52 -0.18 2.14 9.25
CA GLU A 52 0.55 2.50 10.47
C GLU A 52 1.68 3.50 10.20
N MET A 53 2.46 3.30 9.13
CA MET A 53 3.51 4.24 8.71
C MET A 53 2.95 5.64 8.43
N MET A 54 1.79 5.72 7.76
CA MET A 54 1.11 7.00 7.51
C MET A 54 0.64 7.66 8.82
N LEU A 55 0.01 6.89 9.72
CA LEU A 55 -0.44 7.39 11.03
C LEU A 55 0.71 7.92 11.89
N ASN A 56 1.87 7.26 11.87
CA ASN A 56 3.05 7.71 12.60
C ASN A 56 3.58 9.06 12.06
N ARG A 57 3.44 9.34 10.76
CA ARG A 57 3.79 10.64 10.18
C ARG A 57 2.81 11.76 10.55
N LEU A 58 1.54 11.44 10.80
CA LEU A 58 0.55 12.41 11.26
C LEU A 58 0.71 12.78 12.74
N ARG A 59 1.34 11.90 13.53
CA ARG A 59 1.52 12.06 14.98
C ARG A 59 2.84 12.75 15.36
N GLY A 60 3.79 12.85 14.44
CA GLY A 60 5.02 13.63 14.60
C GLY A 60 4.80 15.09 14.22
#